data_AF-A0A7W1KWW6-F1
#
_entry.id   AF-A0A7W1KWW6-F1
#
_cell.length_a   1.000
_cell.length_b   1.000
_cell.length_c   1.000
_cell.angle_alpha   90.00
_cell.angle_beta   90.00
_cell.angle_gamma   90.00
#
_symmetry.space_group_name_H-M   'P 1'
#
loop_
_entity.id
_entity.type
_entity.pdbx_description
1 polymer ?
#
loop_
_entity_poly.entity_id
_entity_poly.type
_entity_poly.pdbx_seq_one_letter_code
_entity_poly.pdbx_strand_id
1 'polypeptide(L)'
;KERLLHRDAEWAKVASEGREVERILFYWTEDAVVMPPGLPSVVGKVALRQYVEGSMQIPGFRITWKSKDVTLSPDGQLAYMFSRNAVTMNTPEGTPITSEGRAVTIWRRELDGEWRCAVDIWNAEPAA
;
A
#
# COMPACT_ATOMS: atom_id res chain seq x y z
N LYS A 1 0.34 18.51 3.04
CA LYS A 1 -0.69 17.46 3.23
C LYS A 1 -1.30 17.03 1.90
N GLU A 2 -1.87 17.95 1.12
CA GLU A 2 -2.45 17.64 -0.22
C GLU A 2 -1.47 16.95 -1.18
N ARG A 3 -0.23 17.42 -1.27
CA ARG A 3 0.81 16.76 -2.08
C ARG A 3 1.01 15.28 -1.72
N LEU A 4 0.92 14.95 -0.43
CA LEU A 4 1.08 13.57 0.04
C LEU A 4 -0.15 12.72 -0.30
N LEU A 5 -1.36 13.27 -0.16
CA LEU A 5 -2.60 12.59 -0.60
C LEU A 5 -2.61 12.35 -2.11
N HIS A 6 -2.17 13.33 -2.90
CA HIS A 6 -2.06 13.17 -4.35
C HIS A 6 -1.09 12.04 -4.70
N ARG A 7 0.08 12.03 -4.05
CA ARG A 7 1.09 11.00 -4.25
C ARG A 7 0.59 9.60 -3.86
N ASP A 8 -0.12 9.48 -2.74
CA ASP A 8 -0.76 8.22 -2.34
C ASP A 8 -1.81 7.75 -3.37
N ALA A 9 -2.59 8.68 -3.94
CA ALA A 9 -3.55 8.36 -5.00
C ALA A 9 -2.87 7.92 -6.31
N GLU A 10 -1.72 8.50 -6.66
CA GLU A 10 -0.91 8.03 -7.79
C GLU A 10 -0.41 6.60 -7.54
N TRP A 11 0.05 6.31 -6.32
CA TRP A 11 0.47 4.96 -5.95
C TRP A 11 -0.68 3.96 -6.04
N ALA A 12 -1.87 4.32 -5.53
CA ALA A 12 -3.10 3.53 -5.63
C ALA A 12 -3.42 3.15 -7.08
N LYS A 13 -3.28 4.11 -8.00
CA LYS A 13 -3.50 3.88 -9.43
C LYS A 13 -2.50 2.88 -10.00
N VAL A 14 -1.20 3.10 -9.79
CA VAL A 14 -0.14 2.25 -10.34
C VAL A 14 -0.22 0.83 -9.78
N ALA A 15 -0.48 0.69 -8.49
CA ALA A 15 -0.66 -0.62 -7.85
C ALA A 15 -1.91 -1.36 -8.36
N SER A 16 -3.01 -0.64 -8.60
CA SER A 16 -4.24 -1.23 -9.16
C SER A 16 -4.04 -1.74 -10.59
N GLU A 17 -3.21 -1.06 -11.38
CA GLU A 17 -2.89 -1.49 -12.73
C GLU A 17 -1.96 -2.70 -12.76
N GLY A 18 -1.09 -2.88 -11.74
CA GLY A 18 -0.34 -4.11 -11.51
C GLY A 18 0.66 -4.48 -12.61
N ARG A 19 1.23 -3.49 -13.31
CA ARG A 19 2.14 -3.72 -14.47
C ARG A 19 3.55 -3.16 -14.31
N GLU A 20 3.76 -2.21 -13.41
CA GLU A 20 5.03 -1.47 -13.28
C GLU A 20 5.69 -1.72 -11.91
N VAL A 21 6.35 -2.88 -11.73
CA VAL A 21 6.94 -3.28 -10.44
C VAL A 21 7.88 -2.21 -9.86
N GLU A 22 8.81 -1.68 -10.66
CA GLU A 22 9.75 -0.64 -10.19
C GLU A 22 9.02 0.62 -9.69
N ARG A 23 7.96 1.01 -10.40
CA ARG A 23 7.19 2.20 -10.06
C ARG A 23 6.40 2.00 -8.78
N ILE A 24 5.83 0.81 -8.56
CA ILE A 24 5.17 0.44 -7.30
C ILE A 24 6.20 0.50 -6.15
N LEU A 25 7.37 -0.12 -6.33
CA LEU A 25 8.42 -0.17 -5.31
C LEU A 25 9.00 1.21 -4.98
N PHE A 26 8.96 2.16 -5.92
CA PHE A 26 9.45 3.53 -5.69
C PHE A 26 8.70 4.28 -4.57
N TYR A 27 7.44 3.90 -4.31
CA TYR A 27 6.64 4.52 -3.25
C TYR A 27 6.99 4.02 -1.85
N TRP A 28 7.76 2.94 -1.71
CA TRP A 28 8.28 2.48 -0.41
C TRP A 28 9.70 2.97 -0.15
N THR A 29 10.04 3.19 1.12
CA THR A 29 11.41 3.41 1.56
C THR A 29 12.24 2.13 1.38
N GLU A 30 13.57 2.25 1.38
CA GLU A 30 14.46 1.07 1.26
C GLU A 30 14.25 0.05 2.40
N ASP A 31 13.94 0.55 3.59
CA ASP A 31 13.71 -0.16 4.85
C ASP A 31 12.23 -0.37 5.19
N ALA A 32 11.32 -0.21 4.21
CA ALA A 32 9.89 -0.25 4.48
C ALA A 32 9.44 -1.59 5.08
N VAL A 33 8.47 -1.52 5.99
CA VAL A 33 7.84 -2.68 6.62
C VAL A 33 6.38 -2.75 6.22
N VAL A 34 5.99 -3.84 5.59
CA VAL A 34 4.60 -4.11 5.20
C VAL A 34 4.08 -5.29 6.01
N MET A 35 2.88 -5.16 6.57
CA MET A 35 2.27 -6.15 7.46
C MET A 35 0.92 -6.61 6.89
N PRO A 36 0.91 -7.52 5.90
CA PRO A 36 -0.32 -8.07 5.35
C PRO A 36 -1.05 -8.95 6.37
N PRO A 37 -2.40 -9.01 6.34
CA PRO A 37 -3.18 -9.93 7.17
C PRO A 37 -2.76 -11.39 6.95
N GLY A 38 -2.54 -12.12 8.05
CA GLY A 38 -2.26 -13.55 8.03
C GLY A 38 -0.88 -13.94 7.49
N LEU A 39 -0.02 -12.98 7.18
CA LEU A 39 1.35 -13.23 6.69
C LEU A 39 2.40 -12.63 7.63
N PRO A 40 3.64 -13.15 7.62
CA PRO A 40 4.77 -12.48 8.24
C PRO A 40 4.99 -11.09 7.65
N SER A 41 5.62 -10.20 8.42
CA SER A 41 6.03 -8.89 7.93
C SER A 41 7.00 -9.02 6.74
N VAL A 42 6.78 -8.22 5.71
CA VAL A 42 7.66 -8.08 4.55
C VAL A 42 8.56 -6.87 4.81
N VAL A 43 9.87 -7.09 4.84
CA VAL A 43 10.84 -6.07 5.28
C VAL A 43 11.84 -5.76 4.17
N GLY A 44 11.88 -4.49 3.79
CA GLY A 44 12.81 -3.93 2.81
C GLY A 44 12.46 -4.23 1.36
N LYS A 45 13.03 -3.44 0.44
CA LYS A 45 12.64 -3.48 -0.99
C LYS A 45 12.85 -4.82 -1.70
N VAL A 46 13.85 -5.60 -1.30
CA VAL A 46 14.09 -6.92 -1.90
C VAL A 46 12.91 -7.87 -1.63
N ALA A 47 12.43 -7.92 -0.39
CA ALA A 47 11.28 -8.75 -0.03
C ALA A 47 9.98 -8.17 -0.61
N LEU A 48 9.85 -6.84 -0.65
CA LEU A 48 8.69 -6.17 -1.25
C LEU A 48 8.55 -6.42 -2.74
N ARG A 49 9.66 -6.52 -3.47
CA ARG A 49 9.64 -6.93 -4.88
C ARG A 49 8.96 -8.28 -5.06
N GLN A 50 9.41 -9.28 -4.29
CA GLN A 50 8.84 -10.63 -4.35
C GLN A 50 7.37 -10.63 -3.97
N TYR A 51 6.98 -9.82 -2.98
CA TYR A 51 5.59 -9.66 -2.57
C TYR A 51 4.72 -9.07 -3.69
N VAL A 52 5.18 -8.00 -4.35
CA VAL A 52 4.47 -7.36 -5.47
C VAL A 52 4.37 -8.30 -6.67
N GLU A 53 5.48 -8.88 -7.10
CA GLU A 53 5.52 -9.83 -8.22
C GLU A 53 4.61 -11.03 -7.94
N GLY A 54 4.63 -11.56 -6.71
CA GLY A 54 3.73 -12.62 -6.27
C GLY A 54 2.26 -12.23 -6.37
N SER A 55 1.88 -11.02 -5.95
CA SER A 55 0.50 -10.53 -6.07
C SER A 55 0.02 -10.41 -7.52
N MET A 56 0.92 -10.05 -8.45
CA MET A 56 0.60 -9.95 -9.88
C MET A 56 0.33 -11.32 -10.53
N GLN A 57 0.80 -12.41 -9.93
CA GLN A 57 0.52 -13.77 -10.39
C GLN A 57 -0.82 -14.31 -9.87
N ILE A 58 -1.44 -13.65 -8.90
CA ILE A 58 -2.74 -14.07 -8.36
C ILE A 58 -3.83 -13.72 -9.40
N PRO A 59 -4.59 -14.70 -9.91
CA PRO A 59 -5.62 -14.45 -10.92
C PRO A 59 -6.65 -13.43 -10.42
N GLY A 60 -6.94 -12.42 -11.25
CA GLY A 60 -7.91 -11.37 -10.91
C GLY A 60 -7.46 -10.43 -9.80
N PHE A 61 -6.19 -10.49 -9.37
CA PHE A 61 -5.69 -9.61 -8.33
C PHE A 61 -5.81 -8.15 -8.72
N ARG A 62 -6.45 -7.38 -7.86
CA ARG A 62 -6.52 -5.93 -7.96
C ARG A 62 -6.63 -5.33 -6.58
N ILE A 63 -5.86 -4.28 -6.33
CA ILE A 63 -5.97 -3.49 -5.10
C ILE A 63 -6.38 -2.06 -5.44
N THR A 64 -7.19 -1.47 -4.57
CA THR A 64 -7.52 -0.05 -4.60
C THR A 64 -7.54 0.49 -3.17
N TRP A 65 -7.24 1.76 -2.98
CA TRP A 65 -7.43 2.42 -1.69
C TRP A 65 -7.70 3.90 -1.85
N LYS A 66 -8.25 4.49 -0.80
CA LYS A 66 -8.43 5.94 -0.67
C LYS A 66 -8.06 6.37 0.74
N SER A 67 -7.04 7.24 0.82
CA SER A 67 -6.57 7.80 2.08
C SER A 67 -7.19 9.15 2.40
N LYS A 68 -7.21 9.49 3.68
CA LYS A 68 -7.65 10.78 4.21
C LYS A 68 -6.89 11.13 5.50
N ASP A 69 -7.17 12.31 6.03
CA ASP A 69 -6.75 12.71 7.39
C ASP A 69 -5.23 12.65 7.63
N VAL A 70 -4.43 13.25 6.73
CA VAL A 70 -2.97 13.32 6.89
C VAL A 70 -2.58 14.09 8.16
N THR A 71 -1.89 13.40 9.06
CA THR A 71 -1.28 13.99 10.26
C THR A 71 0.23 13.98 10.10
N LEU A 72 0.86 15.15 10.25
CA LEU A 72 2.31 15.32 10.17
C LEU A 72 2.91 15.26 11.58
N SER A 73 4.13 14.75 11.69
CA SER A 73 4.97 14.96 12.87
C SER A 73 5.32 16.44 13.04
N PRO A 74 5.70 16.89 14.26
CA PRO A 74 6.06 18.29 14.51
C PRO A 74 7.19 18.83 13.63
N ASP A 75 8.14 17.99 13.23
CA ASP A 75 9.26 18.33 12.34
C ASP A 75 8.93 18.23 10.84
N GLY A 76 7.71 17.78 10.51
CA GLY A 76 7.23 17.60 9.14
C GLY A 76 7.95 16.52 8.33
N GLN A 77 8.72 15.63 8.97
CA GLN A 77 9.47 14.55 8.31
C GLN A 77 8.70 13.22 8.23
N LEU A 78 7.72 13.02 9.10
CA LEU A 78 6.85 11.86 9.11
C LEU A 78 5.39 12.29 8.93
N ALA A 79 4.59 11.40 8.38
CA ALA A 79 3.16 11.53 8.33
C ALA A 79 2.50 10.16 8.54
N TYR A 80 1.30 10.14 9.10
CA TYR A 80 0.43 8.98 8.99
C TYR A 80 -0.90 9.36 8.36
N MET A 81 -1.55 8.38 7.72
CA MET A 81 -2.88 8.52 7.15
C MET A 81 -3.68 7.23 7.35
N PHE A 82 -5.00 7.40 7.44
CA PHE A 82 -5.94 6.28 7.43
C PHE A 82 -6.51 6.12 6.03
N SER A 83 -6.69 4.88 5.59
CA SER A 83 -7.31 4.58 4.31
C SER A 83 -8.36 3.48 4.44
N ARG A 84 -9.28 3.46 3.47
CA ARG A 84 -10.09 2.27 3.17
C ARG A 84 -9.53 1.66 1.90
N ASN A 85 -9.38 0.34 1.90
CA ASN A 85 -8.85 -0.42 0.77
C ASN A 85 -9.79 -1.56 0.39
N ALA A 86 -9.74 -1.95 -0.87
CA ALA A 86 -10.43 -3.12 -1.38
C ALA A 86 -9.43 -3.98 -2.15
N VAL A 87 -9.43 -5.29 -1.86
CA VAL A 87 -8.62 -6.28 -2.57
C VAL A 87 -9.56 -7.26 -3.27
N THR A 88 -9.44 -7.34 -4.58
CA THR A 88 -10.12 -8.32 -5.42
C THR A 88 -9.15 -9.42 -5.81
N MET A 89 -9.60 -10.67 -5.80
CA MET A 89 -8.87 -11.83 -6.34
C MET A 89 -9.88 -12.89 -6.79
N ASN A 90 -9.50 -13.78 -7.69
CA ASN A 90 -10.37 -14.88 -8.10
C ASN A 90 -10.32 -16.04 -7.09
N THR A 91 -11.46 -16.68 -6.87
CA THR A 91 -11.53 -17.99 -6.22
C THR A 91 -10.90 -19.07 -7.10
N PRO A 92 -10.65 -20.29 -6.59
CA PRO A 92 -10.20 -21.42 -7.41
C PRO A 92 -11.10 -21.72 -8.61
N GLU A 93 -12.40 -21.40 -8.51
CA GLU A 93 -13.40 -21.55 -9.58
C GLU A 93 -13.36 -20.40 -10.60
N GLY A 94 -12.45 -19.42 -10.44
CA GLY A 94 -12.27 -18.28 -11.33
C GLY A 94 -13.23 -17.12 -11.09
N THR A 95 -14.01 -17.14 -10.00
CA THR A 95 -14.98 -16.08 -9.67
C THR A 95 -14.28 -14.95 -8.89
N PRO A 96 -14.40 -13.67 -9.29
CA PRO A 96 -13.80 -12.58 -8.54
C PRO A 96 -14.52 -12.35 -7.21
N ILE A 97 -13.76 -12.28 -6.12
CA ILE A 97 -14.22 -11.89 -4.77
C ILE A 97 -13.49 -10.64 -4.32
N THR A 98 -14.20 -9.72 -3.66
CA THR A 98 -13.63 -8.48 -3.13
C THR A 98 -13.75 -8.46 -1.61
N SER A 99 -12.64 -8.17 -0.94
CA SER A 99 -12.57 -7.96 0.51
C SER A 99 -12.28 -6.49 0.80
N GLU A 100 -13.15 -5.88 1.61
CA GLU A 100 -12.99 -4.51 2.10
C GLU A 100 -12.11 -4.47 3.36
N GLY A 101 -11.32 -3.43 3.47
CA GLY A 101 -10.33 -3.25 4.52
C GLY A 101 -10.14 -1.80 4.93
N ARG A 102 -9.37 -1.64 5.99
CA ARG A 102 -8.85 -0.36 6.47
C ARG A 102 -7.36 -0.48 6.73
N ALA A 103 -6.64 0.60 6.47
CA ALA A 103 -5.20 0.63 6.63
C ALA A 103 -4.72 1.88 7.37
N VAL A 104 -3.50 1.77 7.88
CA VAL A 104 -2.67 2.89 8.32
C VAL A 104 -1.37 2.81 7.54
N THR A 105 -1.01 3.91 6.88
CA THR A 105 0.33 4.06 6.30
C THR A 105 1.09 5.16 7.02
N ILE A 106 2.37 4.91 7.29
CA ILE A 106 3.32 5.90 7.78
C ILE A 106 4.25 6.24 6.62
N TRP A 107 4.29 7.52 6.27
CA TRP A 107 5.15 8.06 5.24
C TRP A 107 6.30 8.82 5.87
N ARG A 108 7.48 8.69 5.27
CA ARG A 108 8.70 9.41 5.63
C ARG A 108 9.13 10.27 4.45
N ARG A 109 9.56 11.50 4.73
CA ARG A 109 10.21 12.34 3.74
C ARG A 109 11.69 11.96 3.70
N GLU A 110 12.13 11.49 2.55
CA GLU A 110 13.51 11.05 2.32
C GLU A 110 14.43 12.25 2.01
N LEU A 111 15.73 12.01 1.96
CA LEU A 111 16.75 13.06 1.75
C LEU A 111 16.63 13.76 0.40
N ASP A 112 16.08 13.08 -0.61
CA ASP A 112 15.76 13.65 -1.92
C ASP A 112 14.49 14.53 -1.91
N GLY A 113 13.84 14.66 -0.75
CA GLY A 113 12.66 15.46 -0.54
C GLY A 113 11.35 14.77 -0.90
N GLU A 114 11.41 13.54 -1.43
CA GLU A 114 10.27 12.72 -1.81
C GLU A 114 9.65 12.04 -0.58
N TRP A 115 8.34 11.86 -0.61
CA TRP A 115 7.64 11.09 0.41
C TRP A 115 7.61 9.61 0.00
N ARG A 116 7.95 8.70 0.91
CA ARG A 116 7.82 7.26 0.68
C ARG A 116 7.19 6.60 1.90
N CYS A 117 6.37 5.58 1.66
CA CYS A 117 5.75 4.78 2.69
C CYS A 117 6.84 3.95 3.39
N ALA A 118 6.97 4.12 4.71
CA ALA A 118 7.91 3.39 5.55
C ALA A 118 7.22 2.24 6.31
N VAL A 119 5.93 2.39 6.62
CA VAL A 119 5.13 1.34 7.26
C VAL A 119 3.76 1.27 6.61
N ASP A 120 3.33 0.08 6.25
CA ASP A 120 1.98 -0.19 5.73
C ASP A 120 1.38 -1.40 6.45
N ILE A 121 0.20 -1.21 7.03
CA ILE A 121 -0.57 -2.25 7.69
C ILE A 121 -2.04 -2.07 7.42
N TRP A 122 -2.72 -3.17 7.09
CA TRP A 122 -4.15 -3.20 6.93
C TRP A 122 -4.78 -4.39 7.63
N ASN A 123 -6.07 -4.29 7.88
CA ASN A 123 -6.93 -5.37 8.34
C ASN A 123 -8.31 -5.29 7.68
N ALA A 124 -9.11 -6.32 7.86
CA ALA A 124 -10.48 -6.33 7.36
C ALA A 124 -11.32 -5.24 8.02
N GLU A 125 -12.22 -4.64 7.24
CA GLU A 125 -13.30 -3.85 7.84
C GLU A 125 -14.23 -4.77 8.66
N PRO A 126 -14.81 -4.27 9.77
CA PRO A 126 -15.81 -5.02 10.50
C PRO A 126 -16.99 -5.37 9.59
N ALA A 127 -17.63 -6.51 9.85
CA ALA A 127 -18.98 -6.73 9.34
C ALA A 127 -19.90 -5.62 9.87
N ALA A 128 -20.82 -5.15 9.02
CA ALA A 128 -21.83 -4.17 9.39
C ALA A 128 -22.75 -4.67 10.49
#